data_AF-A0A962SRE2-F1
#
_entry.id   AF-A0A962SRE2-F1
#
_cell.length_a   1.000
_cell.length_b   1.000
_cell.length_c   1.000
_cell.angle_alpha   90.00
_cell.angle_beta   90.00
_cell.angle_gamma   90.00
#
_symmetry.space_group_name_H-M   'P 1'
#
loop_
_entity.id
_entity.type
_entity.pdbx_description
1 polymer ?
#
loop_
_entity_poly.entity_id
_entity_poly.type
_entity_poly.pdbx_seq_one_letter_code
_entity_poly.pdbx_strand_id
1 'polypeptide(L)'
;KNPVHHPTGDFQLIDGRVSETGEARLTFSGIGIYRQALFANCSGGSFPLGPLLRGAMAKAHVSGEFYSGKWVDVGTPERLQALNGLLMGG
;
A
#
# COMPACT_ATOMS: atom_id res chain seq x y z
N LYS A 1 -7.08 -8.27 -4.41
CA LYS A 1 -6.19 -9.45 -4.18
C LYS A 1 -4.75 -8.97 -4.32
N ASN A 2 -3.81 -9.55 -3.57
CA ASN A 2 -2.39 -9.24 -3.71
C ASN A 2 -1.86 -9.66 -5.09
N PRO A 3 -0.94 -8.90 -5.70
CA PRO A 3 -0.33 -9.26 -6.98
C PRO A 3 0.59 -10.48 -6.81
N VAL A 4 0.79 -11.23 -7.90
CA VAL A 4 1.57 -12.48 -7.89
C VAL A 4 3.01 -12.26 -7.42
N HIS A 5 3.61 -11.12 -7.74
CA HIS A 5 4.96 -10.77 -7.33
C HIS A 5 5.06 -10.24 -5.88
N HIS A 6 3.92 -10.04 -5.19
CA HIS A 6 3.91 -9.63 -3.79
C HIS A 6 2.79 -10.36 -3.01
N PRO A 7 2.85 -11.71 -2.91
CA PRO A 7 1.73 -12.51 -2.43
C PRO A 7 1.43 -12.30 -0.95
N THR A 8 2.45 -11.96 -0.15
CA THR A 8 2.37 -11.78 1.30
C THR A 8 1.71 -10.47 1.71
N GLY A 9 1.56 -9.50 0.81
CA GLY A 9 1.03 -8.17 1.13
C GLY A 9 1.92 -7.37 2.10
N ASP A 10 1.47 -6.16 2.42
CA ASP A 10 2.19 -5.23 3.29
C ASP A 10 1.60 -5.21 4.71
N PHE A 11 0.28 -5.02 4.80
CA PHE A 11 -0.41 -4.70 6.05
C PHE A 11 -1.73 -5.45 6.17
N GLN A 12 -2.18 -5.70 7.39
CA GLN A 12 -3.52 -6.22 7.64
C GLN A 12 -4.54 -5.07 7.70
N LEU A 13 -5.76 -5.33 7.22
CA LEU A 13 -6.91 -4.45 7.40
C LEU A 13 -8.00 -5.18 8.19
N ILE A 14 -8.36 -4.66 9.37
CA ILE A 14 -9.46 -5.16 10.21
C ILE A 14 -10.36 -3.98 10.55
N ASP A 15 -11.66 -4.09 10.23
CA ASP A 15 -12.68 -3.09 10.59
C ASP A 15 -12.27 -1.63 10.27
N GLY A 16 -11.68 -1.44 9.10
CA GLY A 16 -11.24 -0.12 8.62
C GLY A 16 -9.93 0.39 9.26
N ARG A 17 -9.24 -0.41 10.07
CA ARG A 17 -7.94 -0.08 10.67
C ARG A 17 -6.81 -0.91 10.09
N VAL A 18 -5.68 -0.26 9.88
CA VAL A 18 -4.48 -0.89 9.31
C VAL A 18 -3.53 -1.29 10.45
N SER A 19 -3.01 -2.51 10.36
CA SER A 19 -2.04 -3.09 11.31
C SER A 19 -0.84 -3.68 10.58
N GLU A 20 0.33 -3.63 11.23
CA GLU A 20 1.55 -4.29 10.76
C GLU A 20 1.49 -5.82 10.93
N THR A 21 0.82 -6.29 11.98
CA THR A 21 0.73 -7.71 12.34
C THR A 21 -0.61 -8.28 11.91
N GLY A 22 -0.62 -9.57 11.55
CA GLY A 22 -1.80 -10.27 11.05
C GLY A 22 -1.50 -11.26 9.92
N GLU A 23 -2.39 -12.23 9.73
CA GLU A 23 -2.26 -13.31 8.74
C GLU A 23 -2.82 -12.93 7.36
N ALA A 24 -3.96 -12.24 7.32
CA ALA A 24 -4.62 -11.83 6.07
C ALA A 24 -4.16 -10.43 5.64
N ARG A 25 -2.95 -10.34 5.09
CA ARG A 25 -2.36 -9.05 4.66
C ARG A 25 -2.73 -8.69 3.23
N LEU A 26 -2.85 -7.40 2.99
CA LEU A 26 -3.15 -6.76 1.72
C LEU A 26 -1.96 -5.92 1.26
N THR A 27 -1.79 -5.83 -0.05
CA THR A 27 -0.80 -4.93 -0.67
C THR A 27 -1.26 -3.48 -0.58
N PHE A 28 -0.39 -2.61 -0.11
CA PHE A 28 -0.62 -1.17 -0.14
C PHE A 28 -0.57 -0.65 -1.58
N SER A 29 -1.62 0.04 -2.01
CA SER A 29 -1.79 0.45 -3.42
C SER A 29 -0.86 1.59 -3.86
N GLY A 30 -0.13 2.20 -2.92
CA GLY A 30 0.60 3.45 -3.14
C GLY A 30 -0.28 4.70 -3.02
N ILE A 31 -1.58 4.55 -2.78
CA ILE A 31 -2.54 5.66 -2.64
C ILE A 31 -2.87 5.86 -1.16
N GLY A 32 -2.68 7.08 -0.65
CA GLY A 32 -3.01 7.41 0.74
C GLY A 32 -3.19 8.91 0.95
N ILE A 33 -3.93 9.25 2.00
CA ILE A 33 -4.11 10.63 2.46
C ILE A 33 -3.37 10.77 3.79
N TYR A 34 -2.45 11.73 3.87
CA TYR A 34 -1.60 11.90 5.04
C TYR A 34 -1.85 13.24 5.72
N ARG A 35 -1.92 13.22 7.05
CA ARG A 35 -1.83 14.44 7.85
C ARG A 35 -0.36 14.85 7.93
N GLN A 36 -0.07 16.15 7.79
CA GLN A 36 1.29 16.69 7.92
C GLN A 36 1.98 16.24 9.22
N ALA A 37 1.22 16.11 10.31
CA ALA A 37 1.73 15.65 11.60
C ALA A 37 2.41 14.27 11.56
N LEU A 38 2.12 13.41 10.58
CA LEU A 38 2.84 12.14 10.38
C LEU A 38 4.34 12.36 10.15
N PHE A 39 4.71 13.49 9.56
CA PHE A 39 6.07 13.84 9.16
C PHE A 39 6.74 14.84 10.12
N ALA A 40 6.12 15.18 11.24
CA ALA A 40 6.59 16.26 12.13
C ALA A 40 8.01 16.03 12.68
N ASN A 41 8.46 14.78 12.77
CA ASN A 41 9.78 14.40 13.27
C ASN A 41 10.76 13.99 12.15
N CYS A 42 10.39 14.23 10.89
CA CYS A 42 11.27 13.97 9.75
C CYS A 42 12.21 15.15 9.53
N SER A 43 13.49 14.86 9.29
CA SER A 43 14.45 15.83 8.79
C SER A 43 14.37 15.92 7.26
N GLY A 44 14.87 17.04 6.70
CA GLY A 44 14.97 17.20 5.26
C GLY A 44 15.88 16.14 4.63
N GLY A 45 15.44 15.54 3.53
CA GLY A 45 16.15 14.48 2.83
C GLY A 45 15.21 13.39 2.32
N SER A 46 15.80 12.24 1.98
CA SER A 46 15.06 11.05 1.55
C SER A 46 14.94 10.06 2.71
N PHE A 47 13.74 9.56 2.96
CA PHE A 47 13.48 8.53 3.96
C PHE A 47 12.31 7.65 3.53
N PRO A 48 12.27 6.38 3.97
CA PRO A 48 11.17 5.48 3.64
C PRO A 48 9.90 5.86 4.40
N LEU A 49 8.75 5.79 3.71
CA LEU A 49 7.44 6.00 4.32
C LEU A 49 7.00 4.84 5.24
N GLY A 50 7.42 3.62 4.92
CA GLY A 50 7.01 2.40 5.64
C GLY A 50 7.17 2.47 7.16
N PRO A 51 8.35 2.86 7.69
CA PRO A 51 8.54 3.01 9.14
C PRO A 51 7.61 4.04 9.80
N LEU A 52 7.28 5.15 9.11
CA LEU A 52 6.34 6.15 9.64
C LEU A 52 4.94 5.56 9.77
N LEU A 53 4.51 4.79 8.77
CA LEU A 53 3.21 4.12 8.80
C LEU A 53 3.15 3.07 9.91
N ARG A 54 4.19 2.24 10.09
CA ARG A 54 4.26 1.25 11.18
C ARG A 54 4.19 1.92 12.55
N GLY A 55 4.92 3.01 12.77
CA GLY A 55 4.84 3.80 14.00
C GLY A 55 3.45 4.39 14.27
N ALA A 56 2.73 4.81 13.22
CA ALA A 56 1.36 5.29 13.34
C ALA A 56 0.35 4.13 13.54
N MET A 57 0.56 2.98 12.91
CA MET A 57 -0.25 1.76 13.08
C MET A 57 -0.17 1.25 14.51
N ALA A 58 1.02 1.24 15.11
CA ALA A 58 1.23 0.85 16.50
C ALA A 58 0.42 1.72 17.50
N LYS A 59 0.03 2.94 17.08
CA LYS A 59 -0.82 3.87 17.85
C LYS A 59 -2.30 3.84 17.40
N ALA A 60 -2.68 2.90 16.52
CA ALA A 60 -4.00 2.80 15.91
C ALA A 60 -4.47 4.08 15.19
N HIS A 61 -3.52 4.86 14.65
CA HIS A 61 -3.79 6.14 13.95
C HIS A 61 -3.96 6.00 12.43
N VAL A 62 -3.88 4.78 11.90
CA VAL A 62 -4.00 4.51 10.46
C VAL A 62 -5.30 3.77 10.18
N SER A 63 -6.19 4.43 9.44
CA SER A 63 -7.36 3.81 8.83
C SER A 63 -7.05 3.37 7.40
N GLY A 64 -7.90 2.52 6.84
CA GLY A 64 -7.79 2.10 5.45
C GLY A 64 -9.08 1.50 4.95
N GLU A 65 -9.11 1.23 3.65
CA GLU A 65 -10.20 0.55 2.98
C GLU A 65 -9.66 -0.49 2.00
N PHE A 66 -10.47 -1.51 1.72
CA PHE A 66 -10.15 -2.50 0.71
C PHE A 66 -10.67 -2.02 -0.65
N TYR A 67 -9.76 -1.72 -1.56
CA TYR A 67 -10.10 -1.45 -2.95
C TYR A 67 -10.29 -2.75 -3.73
N SER A 68 -11.51 -3.01 -4.18
CA SER A 68 -11.88 -4.21 -4.95
C SER A 68 -11.86 -4.00 -6.47
N GLY A 69 -11.48 -2.82 -6.95
CA GLY A 69 -11.40 -2.51 -8.37
C GLY A 69 -10.11 -3.01 -9.04
N LYS A 70 -9.92 -2.62 -10.30
CA LYS A 70 -8.71 -2.95 -11.06
C LYS A 70 -7.54 -2.10 -10.57
N TRP A 71 -6.46 -2.75 -10.15
CA TRP A 71 -5.22 -2.10 -9.74
C TRP A 71 -4.03 -2.95 -10.21
N VAL A 72 -2.98 -2.28 -10.69
CA VAL A 72 -1.74 -2.93 -11.14
C VAL A 72 -0.56 -2.06 -10.73
N ASP A 73 0.40 -2.63 -10.00
CA ASP A 73 1.72 -2.01 -9.78
C ASP A 73 2.61 -2.21 -11.02
N VAL A 74 2.83 -1.13 -11.76
CA VAL A 74 3.62 -1.11 -13.00
C VAL A 74 5.01 -0.53 -12.71
N GLY A 75 5.90 -1.39 -12.24
CA GLY A 75 7.30 -1.02 -11.98
C GLY A 75 8.33 -1.71 -12.87
N THR A 76 7.92 -2.47 -13.89
CA THR A 76 8.84 -3.01 -14.93
C THR A 76 8.24 -2.89 -16.32
N PRO A 77 9.04 -2.86 -17.40
CA PRO A 77 8.54 -2.86 -18.78
C PRO A 77 7.60 -4.02 -19.11
N GLU A 78 7.86 -5.22 -18.58
CA GLU A 78 7.05 -6.41 -18.81
C GLU A 78 5.66 -6.26 -18.18
N ARG A 79 5.59 -5.66 -16.98
CA ARG A 79 4.31 -5.36 -16.31
C ARG A 79 3.49 -4.32 -17.07
N LEU A 80 4.15 -3.34 -17.69
CA LEU A 80 3.49 -2.36 -18.56
C LEU A 80 2.93 -3.03 -19.83
N GLN A 81 3.73 -3.88 -20.48
CA GLN A 81 3.30 -4.61 -21.68
C GLN A 81 2.09 -5.51 -21.38
N ALA A 82 2.11 -6.23 -20.26
CA ALA A 82 0.98 -7.05 -19.82
C ALA A 82 -0.28 -6.21 -19.57
N LEU A 83 -0.15 -5.05 -18.93
CA LEU A 83 -1.28 -4.14 -18.72
C LEU A 83 -1.86 -3.62 -20.05
N ASN A 84 -1.02 -3.24 -20.99
CA ASN A 84 -1.47 -2.78 -22.32
C ASN A 84 -2.25 -3.88 -23.05
N GLY A 85 -1.80 -5.14 -22.99
CA GLY A 85 -2.53 -6.27 -23.55
C GLY A 85 -3.92 -6.46 -22.94
N LEU A 86 -4.06 -6.28 -21.63
CA LEU A 86 -5.35 -6.36 -20.93
C LEU A 86 -6.31 -5.22 -21.30
N LEU A 87 -5.79 -4.02 -21.58
CA LEU A 87 -6.62 -2.85 -21.89
C LEU A 87 -7.05 -2.78 -23.35
N MET A 88 -6.22 -3.25 -24.29
CA MET A 88 -6.54 -3.22 -25.73
C MET A 88 -7.33 -4.44 -26.21
N GLY A 89 -7.40 -5.51 -25.41
CA GLY A 89 -8.18 -6.71 -25.73
C GLY A 89 -9.59 -6.75 -25.14
N GLY A 90 -10.07 -5.62 -24.59
CA GLY A 90 -11.40 -5.48 -23.99
C GLY A 90 -12.34 -4.61 -24.80
#